data_AF-A0A352IZT6-F1
#
_entry.id   AF-A0A352IZT6-F1
#
_cell.length_a   1.000
_cell.length_b   1.000
_cell.length_c   1.000
_cell.angle_alpha   90.00
_cell.angle_beta   90.00
_cell.angle_gamma   90.00
#
_symmetry.space_group_name_H-M   'P 1'
#
loop_
_entity.id
_entity.type
_entity.pdbx_description
1 polymer ?
#
loop_
_entity_poly.entity_id
_entity_poly.type
_entity_poly.pdbx_seq_one_letter_code
_entity_poly.pdbx_strand_id
1 'polypeptide(L)' 'MQPLVGLIMGSKSDWPTMEHAAAMLEKLGVPYETKVVSAHRTPDLLFDYAKTAADRG' A
#
# COMPACT_ATOMS: atom_id res chain seq x y z
N MET A 1 10.07 -11.00 -3.76
CA MET A 1 9.33 -10.73 -5.02
C MET A 1 9.13 -9.24 -5.13
N GLN A 2 9.19 -8.69 -6.35
CA GLN A 2 8.88 -7.28 -6.61
C GLN A 2 7.36 -7.09 -6.49
N PRO A 3 6.86 -6.15 -5.68
CA PRO A 3 5.42 -5.93 -5.53
C PRO A 3 4.84 -5.33 -6.81
N LEU A 4 3.68 -5.83 -7.25
CA LEU A 4 2.90 -5.28 -8.38
C LEU A 4 1.74 -4.39 -7.90
N VAL A 5 1.40 -4.47 -6.62
CA VAL A 5 0.32 -3.70 -6.01
C VAL A 5 0.81 -3.02 -4.73
N GLY A 6 0.60 -1.71 -4.66
CA GLY A 6 0.77 -0.93 -3.43
C GLY A 6 -0.53 -0.83 -2.65
N LEU A 7 -0.60 -1.47 -1.47
CA LEU A 7 -1.76 -1.41 -0.57
C LEU A 7 -1.47 -0.44 0.58
N ILE A 8 -1.76 0.85 0.36
CA ILE A 8 -1.52 1.91 1.35
C ILE A 8 -2.77 2.29 2.14
N MET A 9 -2.57 2.73 3.38
CA MET A 9 -3.65 3.17 4.26
C MET A 9 -3.25 4.36 5.12
N GLY A 10 -4.22 5.14 5.55
CA GLY A 10 -3.96 6.38 6.30
C GLY A 10 -3.52 6.12 7.73
N SER A 11 -3.96 5.01 8.33
CA SER A 11 -3.74 4.63 9.72
C SER A 11 -3.70 3.11 9.91
N LYS A 12 -3.06 2.62 10.98
CA LYS A 12 -3.16 1.21 11.37
C LYS A 12 -4.60 0.78 11.70
N SER A 13 -5.44 1.73 12.14
CA SER A 13 -6.86 1.48 12.39
C SER A 13 -7.64 1.12 11.14
N ASP A 14 -7.11 1.38 9.94
CA ASP A 14 -7.76 1.05 8.67
C ASP A 14 -7.52 -0.43 8.30
N TRP A 15 -6.55 -1.10 8.94
CA TRP A 15 -6.14 -2.47 8.62
C TRP A 15 -7.29 -3.48 8.62
N PRO A 16 -8.23 -3.50 9.58
CA PRO A 16 -9.35 -4.43 9.55
C PRO A 16 -10.21 -4.34 8.28
N THR A 17 -10.20 -3.20 7.57
CA THR A 17 -10.84 -3.06 6.25
C THR A 17 -9.88 -3.47 5.12
N MET A 18 -8.62 -3.03 5.20
CA MET A 18 -7.63 -3.24 4.14
C MET A 18 -7.17 -4.70 4.02
N GLU A 19 -7.23 -5.48 5.10
CA GLU A 19 -6.80 -6.89 5.09
C GLU A 19 -7.61 -7.77 4.13
N HIS A 20 -8.86 -7.38 3.81
CA HIS A 20 -9.66 -8.07 2.81
C HIS A 20 -9.05 -7.96 1.40
N ALA A 21 -8.44 -6.82 1.06
CA ALA A 21 -7.73 -6.65 -0.21
C ALA A 21 -6.43 -7.48 -0.21
N ALA A 22 -5.68 -7.46 0.90
CA ALA A 22 -4.49 -8.29 1.08
C ALA A 22 -4.79 -9.79 0.88
N ALA A 23 -5.84 -10.31 1.54
CA ALA A 23 -6.26 -11.70 1.40
C ALA A 23 -6.63 -12.08 -0.04
N MET A 24 -7.23 -11.16 -0.80
CA MET A 24 -7.54 -11.39 -2.21
C MET A 24 -6.27 -11.43 -3.09
N LEU A 25 -5.31 -10.54 -2.84
CA LEU A 25 -4.03 -10.54 -3.56
C LEU A 25 -3.25 -11.83 -3.27
N GLU A 26 -3.25 -12.31 -2.03
CA GLU A 26 -2.66 -13.59 -1.65
C GLU A 26 -3.31 -14.78 -2.37
N LYS A 27 -4.65 -14.83 -2.37
CA LYS A 27 -5.42 -15.88 -3.06
C LYS A 27 -5.12 -15.93 -4.56
N LEU A 28 -4.87 -14.77 -5.17
CA LEU A 28 -4.56 -14.65 -6.59
C LEU A 28 -3.06 -14.81 -6.90
N GLY A 29 -2.20 -14.93 -5.88
CA GLY A 29 -0.75 -15.00 -6.06
C GLY A 29 -0.15 -13.69 -6.58
N VAL A 30 -0.80 -12.54 -6.37
CA VAL A 30 -0.32 -11.23 -6.79
C VAL A 30 0.57 -10.65 -5.69
N PRO A 31 1.87 -10.40 -5.95
CA PRO A 31 2.76 -9.84 -4.95
C PRO A 31 2.39 -8.37 -4.67
N TYR A 32 2.38 -7.99 -3.39
CA TYR A 32 1.98 -6.65 -2.96
C TYR A 32 2.85 -6.15 -1.79
N GLU A 33 2.84 -4.84 -1.56
CA GLU A 33 3.40 -4.22 -0.36
C GLU A 33 2.30 -3.53 0.45
N THR A 34 2.47 -3.45 1.77
CA THR A 34 1.57 -2.70 2.66
C THR A 34 2.33 -1.59 3.39
N LYS A 35 1.77 -0.37 3.41
CA LYS A 35 2.36 0.78 4.13
C LYS A 35 1.29 1.68 4.73
N VAL A 36 1.60 2.28 5.88
CA VAL A 36 0.81 3.39 6.42
C VAL A 36 1.34 4.69 5.83
N VAL A 37 0.56 5.32 4.95
CA VAL A 37 0.88 6.56 4.25
C VAL A 37 -0.32 7.49 4.40
N SER A 38 -0.22 8.45 5.32
CA SER A 38 -1.31 9.36 5.64
C SER A 38 -1.23 10.64 4.82
N ALA A 39 -2.27 10.95 4.04
CA ALA A 39 -2.34 12.21 3.30
C ALA A 39 -2.24 13.46 4.18
N HIS A 40 -2.83 13.42 5.38
CA HIS A 40 -2.90 14.57 6.28
C HIS A 40 -1.76 14.62 7.30
N ARG A 41 -1.24 13.47 7.76
CA ARG A 41 -0.21 13.43 8.80
C ARG A 41 1.20 13.32 8.25
N THR A 42 1.36 12.76 7.05
CA THR A 42 2.65 12.52 6.40
C THR A 42 2.55 12.85 4.90
N PRO A 43 2.24 14.10 4.53
CA PRO A 43 2.03 14.49 3.13
C PRO A 43 3.29 14.25 2.28
N ASP A 44 4.48 14.54 2.79
CA ASP A 44 5.74 14.32 2.05
C ASP A 44 5.95 12.84 1.73
N LEU A 45 5.67 11.95 2.69
CA LEU A 45 5.71 10.50 2.46
C LEU A 45 4.71 10.06 1.39
N LEU A 46 3.51 10.67 1.35
CA LEU A 46 2.53 10.40 0.29
C LEU A 46 3.08 10.80 -1.08
N PHE A 47 3.65 12.01 -1.19
CA PHE A 47 4.23 12.47 -2.44
C PHE A 47 5.38 11.59 -2.91
N ASP A 48 6.29 11.23 -2.00
CA ASP A 48 7.43 10.36 -2.33
C ASP A 48 6.98 8.95 -2.72
N TYR A 49 6.01 8.39 -1.99
CA TYR A 49 5.43 7.08 -2.30
C TYR A 49 4.82 7.05 -3.70
N ALA A 50 4.03 8.07 -4.04
CA ALA A 50 3.33 8.17 -5.33
C ALA A 50 4.31 8.44 -6.48
N LYS A 51 5.27 9.35 -6.32
CA LYS A 51 6.27 9.68 -7.35
C LYS A 51 7.14 8.49 -7.73
N THR A 52 7.52 7.68 -6.74
CA THR A 52 8.41 6.53 -6.96
C THR A 52 7.67 5.23 -7.25
N ALA A 53 6.33 5.21 -7.27
CA ALA A 53 5.56 3.97 -7.41
C ALA A 53 5.88 3.25 -8.72
N ALA A 54 5.77 3.93 -9.86
CA ALA A 54 6.03 3.33 -11.17
C ALA A 54 7.47 2.83 -11.33
N ASP A 55 8.45 3.56 -10.76
CA ASP A 55 9.86 3.18 -10.82
C ASP A 55 10.16 1.91 -10.01
N ARG A 56 9.31 1.58 -9.03
CA ARG A 56 9.44 0.38 -8.19
C ARG A 56 8.78 -0.86 -8.80
N GLY A 57 8.12 -0.72 -9.95
CA GLY A 57 7.32 -1.77 -10.61
C GLY A 57 5.84 -1.70 -10.24
#